data_AF-A0A9X7UWL6-F1
#
_entry.id   AF-A0A9X7UWL6-F1
#
_cell.length_a   1.000
_cell.length_b   1.000
_cell.length_c   1.000
_cell.angle_alpha   90.00
_cell.angle_beta   90.00
_cell.angle_gamma   90.00
#
_symmetry.space_group_name_H-M   'P 1'
#
loop_
_entity.id
_entity.type
_entity.pdbx_description
1 polymer ?
#
loop_
_entity_poly.entity_id
_entity_poly.type
_entity_poly.pdbx_seq_one_letter_code
_entity_poly.pdbx_strand_id
1 'polypeptide(L)'
;MKKLSIVLVALLGWLPALADETIGLEFPVEDAKAAVASRNYEFVALEMADGLEFPGLTEAQAGQVQQDYAVKVLNQRWRTFTNIEQRPQELRRMQSYARRYNLVMWKELQQQKVQDAKRYRY
;
A
#
# COMPACT_ATOMS: atom_id res chain seq x y z
N MET A 1 4.85 -30.21 55.50
CA MET A 1 5.94 -29.20 55.47
C MET A 1 6.73 -29.37 54.18
N LYS A 2 7.04 -28.26 53.48
CA LYS A 2 7.89 -28.10 52.26
C LYS A 2 7.30 -28.70 50.98
N LYS A 3 6.53 -27.95 50.16
CA LYS A 3 6.92 -26.97 49.11
C LYS A 3 8.04 -27.48 48.19
N LEU A 4 7.70 -27.81 46.93
CA LEU A 4 8.58 -27.61 45.78
C LEU A 4 7.74 -27.49 44.51
N SER A 5 7.55 -26.24 44.08
CA SER A 5 7.04 -25.87 42.76
C SER A 5 8.09 -26.19 41.71
N ILE A 6 7.70 -26.85 40.62
CA ILE A 6 8.46 -26.82 39.36
C ILE A 6 7.45 -26.54 38.25
N VAL A 7 7.36 -25.26 37.89
CA VAL A 7 6.73 -24.80 36.66
C VAL A 7 7.76 -25.04 35.56
N LEU A 8 7.55 -26.04 34.70
CA LEU A 8 8.38 -26.27 33.53
C LEU A 8 7.76 -25.51 32.34
N VAL A 9 8.22 -24.27 32.15
CA VAL A 9 7.99 -23.50 30.92
C VAL A 9 8.87 -24.12 29.84
N ALA A 10 8.30 -25.01 29.03
CA ALA A 10 8.95 -25.47 27.80
C ALA A 10 8.55 -24.51 26.67
N LEU A 11 9.40 -23.51 26.47
CA LEU A 11 9.53 -22.75 25.23
C LEU A 11 9.67 -23.73 24.06
N LEU A 12 8.59 -23.92 23.30
CA LEU A 12 8.63 -24.59 22.01
C LEU A 12 8.02 -23.68 20.96
N GLY A 13 8.92 -23.01 20.23
CA GLY A 13 8.72 -22.77 18.82
C GLY A 13 7.89 -21.55 18.43
N TRP A 14 8.21 -20.36 18.94
CA TRP A 14 8.11 -19.17 18.09
C TRP A 14 9.26 -19.19 17.08
N LEU A 15 9.11 -20.02 16.04
CA LEU A 15 9.71 -19.71 14.76
C LEU A 15 8.93 -18.48 14.25
N PRO A 16 9.51 -17.28 14.14
CA PRO A 16 8.95 -16.35 13.20
C PRO A 16 9.05 -17.08 11.87
N ALA A 17 7.90 -17.41 11.27
CA ALA A 17 7.87 -17.73 9.87
C ALA A 17 8.60 -16.56 9.20
N LEU A 18 9.81 -16.81 8.69
CA LEU A 18 10.39 -16.04 7.61
C LEU A 18 9.45 -16.29 6.43
N ALA A 19 8.27 -15.69 6.49
CA ALA A 19 7.53 -15.35 5.30
C ALA A 19 8.52 -14.50 4.52
N ASP A 20 9.10 -15.11 3.50
CA ASP A 20 9.60 -14.38 2.36
C ASP A 20 8.38 -13.63 1.82
N GLU A 21 8.06 -12.50 2.46
CA GLU A 21 7.00 -11.59 2.07
C GLU A 21 7.51 -10.98 0.77
N THR A 22 7.27 -11.68 -0.34
CA THR A 22 7.04 -11.00 -1.59
C THR A 22 6.04 -9.91 -1.25
N ILE A 23 6.51 -8.66 -1.15
CA ILE A 23 5.63 -7.52 -0.94
C ILE A 23 4.59 -7.70 -2.03
N GLY A 24 3.34 -7.92 -1.64
CA GLY A 24 2.23 -8.32 -2.51
C GLY A 24 1.95 -7.25 -3.56
N LEU A 25 2.86 -7.15 -4.53
CA LEU A 25 2.98 -6.14 -5.57
C LEU A 25 2.87 -6.82 -6.93
N GLU A 26 2.08 -7.89 -6.98
CA GLU A 26 1.98 -8.77 -8.14
C GLU A 26 0.80 -8.35 -9.05
N PHE A 27 -0.30 -7.89 -8.45
CA PHE A 27 -1.58 -7.70 -9.15
C PHE A 27 -2.17 -6.28 -8.94
N PRO A 28 -1.46 -5.21 -9.34
CA PRO A 28 -1.86 -3.83 -9.05
C PRO A 28 -3.24 -3.44 -9.58
N VAL A 29 -3.70 -4.06 -10.68
CA VAL A 29 -4.99 -3.74 -11.29
C VAL A 29 -6.14 -4.38 -10.48
N GLU A 30 -5.96 -5.64 -10.11
CA GLU A 30 -6.87 -6.42 -9.29
C GLU A 30 -6.99 -5.81 -7.90
N ASP A 31 -5.86 -5.44 -7.29
CA ASP A 31 -5.80 -4.79 -5.99
C ASP A 31 -6.55 -3.45 -5.99
N ALA A 32 -6.35 -2.61 -7.02
CA ALA A 32 -7.07 -1.34 -7.15
C ALA A 32 -8.59 -1.54 -7.33
N LYS A 33 -9.00 -2.52 -8.14
CA LYS A 33 -10.42 -2.85 -8.33
C LYS A 33 -11.06 -3.36 -7.04
N ALA A 34 -10.36 -4.22 -6.31
CA ALA A 34 -10.82 -4.73 -5.02
C ALA A 34 -10.96 -3.60 -4.00
N ALA A 35 -9.98 -2.69 -3.94
CA ALA A 35 -10.01 -1.52 -3.08
C ALA A 35 -11.23 -0.64 -3.38
N VAL A 36 -11.47 -0.28 -4.65
CA VAL A 36 -12.66 0.47 -5.08
C VAL A 36 -13.96 -0.26 -4.75
N ALA A 37 -14.06 -1.56 -5.02
CA ALA A 37 -15.24 -2.37 -4.74
C ALA A 37 -15.58 -2.39 -3.24
N SER A 38 -14.54 -2.36 -2.39
CA SER A 38 -14.66 -2.25 -0.93
C SER A 38 -14.86 -0.81 -0.42
N ARG A 39 -14.93 0.19 -1.31
CA ARG A 39 -14.97 1.63 -0.99
C ARG A 39 -13.75 2.12 -0.21
N ASN A 40 -12.61 1.42 -0.34
CA ASN A 40 -11.34 1.85 0.21
C ASN A 40 -10.58 2.64 -0.86
N TYR A 41 -10.73 3.97 -0.85
CA TYR A 41 -10.09 4.87 -1.80
C TYR A 41 -8.73 5.34 -1.28
N GLU A 42 -7.82 4.37 -1.13
CA GLU A 42 -6.45 4.62 -0.70
C GLU A 42 -5.51 4.58 -1.91
N PHE A 43 -4.85 5.69 -2.20
CA PHE A 43 -3.84 5.80 -3.26
C PHE A 43 -2.47 5.36 -2.77
N VAL A 44 -1.62 4.96 -3.70
CA VAL A 44 -0.31 4.38 -3.39
C VAL A 44 0.80 5.38 -3.73
N ALA A 45 1.69 5.60 -2.78
CA ALA A 45 2.84 6.50 -2.91
C ALA A 45 4.17 5.81 -2.57
N LEU A 46 5.25 6.46 -2.98
CA LEU A 46 6.62 6.13 -2.60
C LEU A 46 7.22 7.31 -1.87
N GLU A 47 7.84 7.06 -0.72
CA GLU A 47 8.60 8.08 -0.01
C GLU A 47 10.03 8.14 -0.58
N MET A 48 10.33 9.26 -1.21
CA MET A 48 11.61 9.61 -1.82
C MET A 48 12.32 10.67 -0.95
N ALA A 49 13.58 10.99 -1.26
CA ALA A 49 14.34 11.98 -0.50
C ALA A 49 13.73 13.40 -0.54
N ASP A 50 13.04 13.73 -1.63
CA ASP A 50 12.41 15.01 -1.91
C ASP A 50 10.91 15.06 -1.57
N GLY A 51 10.31 13.93 -1.17
CA GLY A 51 8.92 13.86 -0.74
C GLY A 51 8.20 12.61 -1.21
N LEU A 52 6.87 12.70 -1.33
CA LEU A 52 6.04 11.59 -1.79
C LEU A 52 5.90 11.62 -3.31
N GLU A 53 6.30 10.54 -3.97
CA GLU A 53 6.04 10.30 -5.39
C GLU A 53 4.73 9.52 -5.55
N PHE A 54 3.89 9.94 -6.50
CA PHE A 54 2.65 9.26 -6.87
C PHE A 54 2.72 8.78 -8.33
N PRO A 55 3.39 7.65 -8.60
CA PRO A 55 3.53 7.16 -9.97
C PRO A 55 2.17 6.99 -10.66
N GLY A 56 2.09 7.42 -11.91
CA GLY A 56 0.86 7.33 -12.71
C GLY A 56 -0.14 8.47 -12.53
N LEU A 57 0.11 9.40 -11.61
CA LEU A 57 -0.69 10.62 -11.45
C LEU A 57 0.07 11.85 -11.96
N THR A 58 -0.66 12.84 -12.47
CA THR A 58 -0.10 14.17 -12.73
C THR A 58 0.09 14.94 -11.42
N GLU A 59 0.88 16.02 -11.42
CA GLU A 59 1.07 16.86 -10.22
C GLU A 59 -0.27 17.38 -9.65
N ALA A 60 -1.17 17.83 -10.52
CA ALA A 60 -2.50 18.29 -10.10
C ALA A 60 -3.33 17.15 -9.47
N GLN A 61 -3.26 15.95 -10.04
CA GLN A 61 -3.94 14.77 -9.48
C GLN A 61 -3.31 14.34 -8.15
N ALA A 62 -1.97 14.37 -8.05
CA ALA A 62 -1.26 14.06 -6.82
C ALA A 62 -1.59 15.07 -5.71
N GLY A 63 -1.67 16.36 -6.03
CA GLY A 63 -2.11 17.40 -5.10
C GLY A 63 -3.53 17.16 -4.62
N GLN A 64 -4.45 16.79 -5.53
CA GLN A 64 -5.80 16.39 -5.14
C GLN A 64 -5.80 15.14 -4.26
N VAL A 65 -5.00 14.12 -4.60
CA VAL A 65 -4.91 12.88 -3.82
C VAL A 65 -4.48 13.15 -2.39
N GLN A 66 -3.45 13.97 -2.21
CA GLN A 66 -2.95 14.34 -0.88
C GLN A 66 -3.96 15.13 -0.05
N GLN A 67 -4.86 15.88 -0.70
CA GLN A 67 -5.87 16.68 -0.01
C GLN A 67 -7.12 15.86 0.35
N ASP A 68 -7.57 15.01 -0.56
CA ASP A 68 -8.92 14.43 -0.53
C ASP A 68 -8.96 12.94 -0.15
N TYR A 69 -7.83 12.22 -0.19
CA TYR A 69 -7.81 10.76 -0.07
C TYR A 69 -6.72 10.25 0.88
N ALA A 70 -6.88 9.01 1.33
CA ALA A 70 -5.86 8.30 2.10
C ALA A 70 -4.70 7.88 1.18
N VAL A 71 -3.49 7.82 1.76
CA VAL A 71 -2.26 7.47 1.05
C VAL A 71 -1.51 6.36 1.77
N LYS A 72 -1.29 5.25 1.06
CA LYS A 72 -0.44 4.13 1.46
C LYS A 72 0.95 4.29 0.88
N VAL A 73 1.95 4.38 1.74
CA VAL A 73 3.36 4.46 1.32
C VAL A 73 3.96 3.04 1.28
N LEU A 74 4.37 2.57 0.10
CA LEU A 74 4.81 1.17 -0.09
C LEU A 74 6.13 0.84 0.61
N ASN A 75 7.02 1.81 0.72
CA ASN A 75 8.37 1.64 1.24
C ASN A 75 8.50 2.00 2.74
N GLN A 76 7.40 2.08 3.51
CA GLN A 76 7.45 2.41 4.95
C GLN A 76 8.31 1.44 5.77
N ARG A 77 8.18 0.12 5.55
CA ARG A 77 8.99 -0.89 6.27
C ARG A 77 10.47 -0.81 5.94
N TRP A 78 10.84 -0.11 4.86
CA TRP A 78 12.21 0.00 4.38
C TRP A 78 12.91 1.23 4.97
N ARG A 79 12.20 2.06 5.75
CA ARG A 79 12.77 3.16 6.53
C ARG A 79 13.91 2.72 7.47
N THR A 80 13.96 1.46 7.88
CA THR A 80 15.06 0.90 8.70
C THR A 80 16.27 0.45 7.89
N PHE A 81 16.15 0.33 6.56
CA PHE A 81 17.23 -0.10 5.67
C PHE A 81 17.55 1.02 4.66
N THR A 82 18.33 1.98 5.14
CA THR A 82 19.08 3.01 4.40
C THR A 82 18.78 3.10 2.90
N ASN A 83 17.86 4.00 2.55
CA ASN A 83 17.58 4.56 1.23
C ASN A 83 17.10 3.57 0.14
N ILE A 84 15.79 3.61 -0.20
CA ILE A 84 15.15 2.80 -1.26
C ILE A 84 15.86 2.92 -2.61
N GLU A 85 16.52 4.05 -2.86
CA GLU A 85 17.32 4.34 -4.05
C GLU A 85 18.53 3.41 -4.22
N GLN A 86 19.03 2.82 -3.12
CA GLN A 86 20.13 1.84 -3.15
C GLN A 86 19.67 0.46 -3.66
N ARG A 87 18.36 0.27 -3.86
CA ARG A 87 17.74 -0.97 -4.33
C ARG A 87 16.92 -0.71 -5.60
N PRO A 88 17.60 -0.47 -6.74
CA PRO A 88 16.95 0.04 -7.95
C PRO A 88 15.98 -0.96 -8.60
N GLN A 89 16.15 -2.26 -8.37
CA GLN A 89 15.21 -3.25 -8.92
C GLN A 89 13.88 -3.21 -8.18
N GLU A 90 13.92 -3.14 -6.86
CA GLU A 90 12.75 -3.11 -6.01
C GLU A 90 12.03 -1.76 -6.11
N LEU A 91 12.77 -0.66 -6.19
CA LEU A 91 12.19 0.66 -6.51
C LEU A 91 11.42 0.61 -7.84
N ARG A 92 12.01 0.05 -8.91
CA ARG A 92 11.31 -0.08 -10.20
C ARG A 92 10.05 -0.96 -10.11
N ARG A 93 10.08 -2.02 -9.32
CA ARG A 93 8.91 -2.88 -9.08
C ARG A 93 7.81 -2.08 -8.37
N MET A 94 8.16 -1.35 -7.31
CA MET A 94 7.21 -0.51 -6.57
C MET A 94 6.64 0.62 -7.43
N GLN A 95 7.47 1.31 -8.22
CA GLN A 95 7.02 2.34 -9.17
C GLN A 95 6.07 1.76 -10.21
N SER A 96 6.39 0.59 -10.77
CA SER A 96 5.55 -0.08 -11.77
C SER A 96 4.20 -0.50 -11.17
N TYR A 97 4.20 -1.02 -9.95
CA TYR A 97 3.00 -1.38 -9.22
C TYR A 97 2.15 -0.13 -8.93
N ALA A 98 2.72 0.87 -8.26
CA ALA A 98 2.04 2.10 -7.88
C ALA A 98 1.42 2.80 -9.09
N ARG A 99 2.16 2.85 -10.21
CA ARG A 99 1.68 3.45 -11.46
C ARG A 99 0.41 2.77 -11.97
N ARG A 100 0.40 1.44 -12.04
CA ARG A 100 -0.76 0.69 -12.54
C ARG A 100 -1.94 0.79 -11.58
N TYR A 101 -1.67 0.67 -10.28
CA TYR A 101 -2.68 0.78 -9.24
C TYR A 101 -3.36 2.16 -9.26
N ASN A 102 -2.58 3.24 -9.21
CA ASN A 102 -3.09 4.61 -9.15
C ASN A 102 -3.91 4.99 -10.39
N LEU A 103 -3.47 4.57 -11.58
CA LEU A 103 -4.22 4.80 -12.82
C LEU A 103 -5.60 4.12 -12.79
N VAL A 104 -5.66 2.89 -12.27
CA VAL A 104 -6.93 2.16 -12.14
C VAL A 104 -7.80 2.79 -11.07
N MET A 105 -7.27 3.03 -9.87
CA MET A 105 -7.97 3.70 -8.78
C MET A 105 -8.58 5.03 -9.23
N TRP A 106 -7.78 5.88 -9.88
CA TRP A 106 -8.24 7.17 -10.41
C TRP A 106 -9.37 7.00 -11.42
N LYS A 107 -9.19 6.10 -12.40
CA LYS A 107 -10.19 5.84 -13.44
C LYS A 107 -11.52 5.38 -12.84
N GLU A 108 -11.48 4.37 -11.98
CA GLU A 108 -12.68 3.80 -11.35
C GLU A 108 -13.40 4.84 -10.49
N LEU A 109 -12.65 5.65 -9.74
CA LEU A 109 -13.20 6.71 -8.91
C LEU A 109 -13.89 7.81 -9.74
N GLN A 110 -13.32 8.19 -10.89
CA GLN A 110 -13.98 9.13 -11.81
C GLN A 110 -15.25 8.53 -12.41
N GLN A 111 -15.25 7.25 -12.74
CA GLN A 111 -16.44 6.57 -13.25
C GLN A 111 -17.57 6.54 -12.21
N GLN A 112 -17.25 6.25 -10.95
CA GLN A 112 -18.22 6.29 -9.85
C GLN A 112 -18.82 7.69 -9.69
N LYS A 113 -17.99 8.75 -9.66
CA LYS A 113 -18.46 10.14 -9.59
C LYS A 113 -19.43 10.50 -10.71
N VAL A 114 -19.15 10.07 -11.93
CA VAL A 114 -20.04 10.30 -13.08
C VAL A 114 -21.36 9.53 -12.93
N GLN A 115 -21.32 8.29 -12.45
CA GLN A 115 -22.52 7.48 -12.21
C GLN A 115 -23.39 8.08 -11.10
N ASP A 116 -22.78 8.51 -10.00
CA ASP A 116 -23.48 9.15 -8.88
C ASP A 116 -24.14 10.46 -9.33
N ALA A 117 -23.41 11.31 -10.06
CA ALA A 117 -23.96 12.56 -10.59
C ALA A 117 -25.17 12.34 -11.51
N LYS A 118 -25.19 11.26 -12.29
CA LYS A 118 -26.35 10.90 -13.12
C LYS A 118 -27.53 10.42 -12.27
N ARG A 119 -27.27 9.69 -11.19
CA ARG A 119 -28.33 9.13 -10.32
C ARG A 119 -29.13 10.21 -9.60
N TYR A 120 -28.48 11.30 -9.18
CA TYR A 120 -29.15 12.41 -8.46
C TYR A 120 -29.80 13.46 -9.36
N ARG A 121 -29.77 13.26 -10.68
CA ARG A 121 -30.36 14.18 -11.67
C ARG A 121 -31.80 13.80 -12.06
N TYR A 122 -32.33 12.72 -11.50
CA TYR A 122 -33.71 12.23 -11.65
C TYR A 122 -34.41 12.24 -10.30
#